data_AF-A0A6L8GLB8-F1
#
_entry.id   AF-A0A6L8GLB8-F1
#
_cell.length_a   1.000
_cell.length_b   1.000
_cell.length_c   1.000
_cell.angle_alpha   90.00
_cell.angle_beta   90.00
_cell.angle_gamma   90.00
#
_symmetry.space_group_name_H-M   'P 1'
#
loop_
_entity.id
_entity.type
_entity.pdbx_description
1 polymer ?
#
loop_
_entity_poly.entity_id
_entity_poly.type
_entity_poly.pdbx_seq_one_letter_code
_entity_poly.pdbx_strand_id
1 'polypeptide(L)'
;MNRWISLLLAALLVAAAGRTPAQTAERGHGEEAFNTRLVGAHGLQGRSAYQPLPVRQGERRIAYVGHHAGEALNPLTGAVETNGTSVVDVSDPSAPRLLTHIPATGGASGAQMVQVCASDRLPGGDAGRFYLLRSNGNQSHEIWDVTDPASPRFVRTVAEMGRTPAGDQHTHKNWWECDTGVAYLVGTVDGWRAPRVMQVFDLADPAAPRRIRDFSLPGVQPDASGPIPGGSGLHEAVRLGNRVYMSYGTSTAGVVQILDRKRLLIGDPDAAAPLGASPAALAYPEIGRIDLPSYWGAHTAMPLLGVEIPDYAGNRDNATRDFLFVVSESVANRCQETRHVSLMLDITDEAHPLPIGTFQVPEASGDFCDRGGRFGPHAPQWSMEPPFYGRLMVVSWFNAGARVIDVRDPFNMAEVAYYIPATTERTAERCATIDGVETCQVAIQTNKVEVDDRGLIYLADRADTGLHIVELTGPAAAIVSASE
;
A
#
# COMPACT_ATOMS: atom_id res chain seq x y z
N MET A 1 0.25 -75.34 64.83
CA MET A 1 0.61 -74.35 65.88
C MET A 1 0.71 -72.97 65.24
N ASN A 2 -0.22 -72.08 65.58
CA ASN A 2 -0.07 -70.64 65.74
C ASN A 2 1.14 -69.94 65.06
N ARG A 3 0.90 -69.01 64.13
CA ARG A 3 0.70 -67.58 64.45
C ARG A 3 0.49 -66.69 63.22
N TRP A 4 -0.40 -65.73 63.43
CA TRP A 4 -0.85 -64.65 62.58
C TRP A 4 0.20 -63.55 62.39
N ILE A 5 0.25 -62.91 61.20
CA ILE A 5 0.60 -61.50 61.03
C ILE A 5 -0.32 -60.91 59.95
N SER A 6 -1.02 -59.84 60.32
CA SER A 6 -1.96 -59.07 59.50
C SER A 6 -1.25 -58.08 58.57
N LEU A 7 -1.71 -57.95 57.33
CA LEU A 7 -1.33 -56.88 56.40
C LEU A 7 -2.59 -56.16 55.91
N LEU A 8 -2.63 -54.83 56.13
CA LEU A 8 -3.67 -53.90 55.71
C LEU A 8 -3.63 -53.70 54.18
N LEU A 9 -4.75 -53.92 53.50
CA LEU A 9 -4.98 -53.50 52.11
C LEU A 9 -5.60 -52.10 52.09
N ALA A 10 -4.91 -51.14 51.45
CA ALA A 10 -5.51 -49.88 50.99
C ALA A 10 -5.94 -50.05 49.53
N ALA A 11 -7.23 -49.89 49.26
CA ALA A 11 -7.78 -49.93 47.91
C ALA A 11 -7.56 -48.59 47.19
N LEU A 12 -6.83 -48.59 46.08
CA LEU A 12 -6.77 -47.48 45.14
C LEU A 12 -7.89 -47.63 44.11
N LEU A 13 -8.86 -46.71 44.14
CA LEU A 13 -9.81 -46.47 43.06
C LEU A 13 -9.12 -45.64 41.97
N VAL A 14 -8.90 -46.26 40.80
CA VAL A 14 -8.47 -45.55 39.58
C VAL A 14 -9.73 -45.01 38.90
N ALA A 15 -9.96 -43.69 39.02
CA ALA A 15 -10.93 -42.99 38.20
C ALA A 15 -10.32 -42.72 36.81
N ALA A 16 -10.85 -43.39 35.78
CA ALA A 16 -10.53 -43.08 34.40
C ALA A 16 -11.16 -41.73 34.01
N ALA A 17 -10.35 -40.67 34.00
CA ALA A 17 -10.73 -39.40 33.42
C ALA A 17 -10.71 -39.52 31.88
N GLY A 18 -11.87 -39.68 31.28
CA GLY A 18 -12.04 -39.55 29.83
C GLY A 18 -11.66 -38.14 29.40
N ARG A 19 -10.67 -38.02 28.52
CA ARG A 19 -10.37 -36.77 27.82
C ARG A 19 -11.53 -36.48 26.88
N THR A 20 -12.33 -35.47 27.20
CA THR A 20 -13.16 -34.80 26.19
C THR A 20 -12.23 -34.30 25.08
N PRO A 21 -12.51 -34.57 23.79
CA PRO A 21 -11.77 -33.94 22.72
C PRO A 21 -11.95 -32.43 22.86
N ALA A 22 -10.84 -31.70 22.92
CA ALA A 22 -10.87 -30.25 22.84
C ALA A 22 -11.62 -29.88 21.56
N GLN A 23 -12.69 -29.09 21.69
CA GLN A 23 -13.25 -28.37 20.55
C GLN A 23 -12.09 -27.57 19.96
N THR A 24 -11.62 -27.97 18.78
CA THR A 24 -10.79 -27.13 17.94
C THR A 24 -11.64 -25.90 17.64
N ALA A 25 -11.38 -24.78 18.33
CA ALA A 25 -11.91 -23.50 17.93
C ALA A 25 -11.63 -23.34 16.43
N GLU A 26 -12.64 -22.98 15.64
CA GLU A 26 -12.45 -22.73 14.22
C GLU A 26 -11.29 -21.75 14.05
N ARG A 27 -10.22 -22.20 13.38
CA ARG A 27 -9.08 -21.33 13.07
C ARG A 27 -9.54 -20.37 11.97
N GLY A 28 -9.64 -19.08 12.29
CA GLY A 28 -9.93 -18.03 11.32
C GLY A 28 -11.32 -17.43 11.44
N HIS A 29 -11.79 -16.77 10.38
CA HIS A 29 -13.10 -16.13 10.32
C HIS A 29 -13.73 -16.25 8.92
N GLY A 30 -15.06 -16.17 8.88
CA GLY A 30 -15.83 -16.12 7.63
C GLY A 30 -15.71 -14.77 6.91
N GLU A 31 -16.37 -14.70 5.74
CA GLU A 31 -16.53 -13.46 4.99
C GLU A 31 -17.49 -12.51 5.73
N GLU A 32 -17.17 -11.22 5.77
CA GLU A 32 -18.06 -10.17 6.25
C GLU A 32 -18.17 -9.05 5.21
N ALA A 33 -19.38 -8.56 4.97
CA ALA A 33 -19.64 -7.57 3.94
C ALA A 33 -20.79 -6.63 4.34
N PHE A 34 -20.65 -5.36 3.95
CA PHE A 34 -21.72 -4.36 4.02
C PHE A 34 -21.68 -3.53 2.74
N ASN A 35 -22.79 -3.47 2.01
CA ASN A 35 -22.91 -2.80 0.70
C ASN A 35 -21.80 -3.19 -0.31
N THR A 36 -21.32 -4.42 -0.21
CA THR A 36 -20.35 -5.02 -1.11
C THR A 36 -20.73 -6.47 -1.39
N ARG A 37 -20.14 -7.06 -2.42
CA ARG A 37 -20.26 -8.49 -2.72
C ARG A 37 -19.01 -9.00 -3.43
N LEU A 38 -18.56 -10.20 -3.09
CA LEU A 38 -17.48 -10.87 -3.83
C LEU A 38 -17.94 -11.21 -5.26
N VAL A 39 -17.12 -10.84 -6.23
CA VAL A 39 -17.29 -11.17 -7.65
C VAL A 39 -16.43 -12.36 -8.03
N GLY A 40 -15.16 -12.37 -7.60
CA GLY A 40 -14.23 -13.47 -7.84
C GLY A 40 -12.98 -13.35 -6.99
N ALA A 41 -12.22 -14.43 -6.88
CA ALA A 41 -11.00 -14.47 -6.10
C ALA A 41 -9.94 -15.38 -6.75
N HIS A 42 -8.68 -15.15 -6.43
CA HIS A 42 -7.57 -15.99 -6.85
C HIS A 42 -6.52 -16.07 -5.76
N GLY A 43 -6.11 -17.30 -5.41
CA GLY A 43 -5.22 -17.53 -4.27
C GLY A 43 -3.76 -17.11 -4.46
N LEU A 44 -3.37 -16.58 -5.63
CA LEU A 44 -2.01 -16.11 -5.97
C LEU A 44 -0.90 -17.10 -5.59
N GLN A 45 -1.18 -18.41 -5.72
CA GLN A 45 -0.28 -19.49 -5.30
C GLN A 45 0.14 -19.46 -3.82
N GLY A 46 -0.63 -18.79 -2.95
CA GLY A 46 -0.30 -18.63 -1.53
C GLY A 46 0.85 -17.65 -1.28
N ARG A 47 1.12 -16.73 -2.20
CA ARG A 47 2.17 -15.71 -2.02
C ARG A 47 1.61 -14.49 -1.28
N SER A 48 2.37 -13.99 -0.31
CA SER A 48 2.09 -12.74 0.38
C SER A 48 2.04 -11.57 -0.60
N ALA A 49 0.88 -10.92 -0.71
CA ALA A 49 0.64 -9.89 -1.72
C ALA A 49 0.65 -8.48 -1.11
N TYR A 50 1.23 -7.53 -1.83
CA TYR A 50 1.34 -6.14 -1.44
C TYR A 50 0.36 -5.27 -2.22
N GLN A 51 0.54 -5.17 -3.54
CA GLN A 51 -0.18 -4.21 -4.39
C GLN A 51 -0.86 -4.92 -5.56
N PRO A 52 -2.18 -4.83 -5.70
CA PRO A 52 -2.87 -5.12 -6.95
C PRO A 52 -2.89 -3.88 -7.85
N LEU A 53 -2.64 -4.05 -9.14
CA LEU A 53 -2.78 -2.98 -10.15
C LEU A 53 -3.50 -3.53 -11.39
N PRO A 54 -4.83 -3.33 -11.52
CA PRO A 54 -5.56 -3.67 -12.73
C PRO A 54 -5.24 -2.67 -13.85
N VAL A 55 -4.86 -3.17 -15.02
CA VAL A 55 -4.44 -2.37 -16.18
C VAL A 55 -5.23 -2.81 -17.40
N ARG A 56 -5.80 -1.86 -18.13
CA ARG A 56 -6.41 -2.13 -19.44
C ARG A 56 -5.31 -2.30 -20.48
N GLN A 57 -5.27 -3.45 -21.15
CA GLN A 57 -4.33 -3.77 -22.23
C GLN A 57 -5.11 -4.25 -23.45
N GLY A 58 -5.45 -3.30 -24.33
CA GLY A 58 -6.44 -3.52 -25.38
C GLY A 58 -7.80 -3.90 -24.78
N GLU A 59 -8.38 -5.00 -25.25
CA GLU A 59 -9.66 -5.54 -24.76
C GLU A 59 -9.54 -6.33 -23.44
N ARG A 60 -8.31 -6.57 -22.97
CA ARG A 60 -8.07 -7.35 -21.75
C ARG A 60 -7.88 -6.44 -20.55
N ARG A 61 -8.18 -6.98 -19.36
CA ARG A 61 -7.78 -6.39 -18.08
C ARG A 61 -6.78 -7.32 -17.41
N ILE A 62 -5.58 -6.82 -17.17
CA ILE A 62 -4.49 -7.57 -16.53
C ILE A 62 -4.19 -6.95 -15.18
N ALA A 63 -4.30 -7.74 -14.11
CA ALA A 63 -3.87 -7.34 -12.77
C ALA A 63 -2.41 -7.76 -12.55
N TYR A 64 -1.56 -6.78 -12.28
CA TYR A 64 -0.20 -6.99 -11.82
C TYR A 64 -0.21 -6.95 -10.30
N VAL A 65 0.19 -8.05 -9.67
CA VAL A 65 0.20 -8.17 -8.21
C VAL A 65 1.63 -8.33 -7.72
N GLY A 66 2.15 -7.30 -7.04
CA GLY A 66 3.48 -7.35 -6.44
C GLY A 66 3.47 -8.09 -5.10
N HIS A 67 4.53 -8.86 -4.84
CA HIS A 67 4.62 -9.74 -3.66
C HIS A 67 5.70 -9.31 -2.68
N HIS A 68 5.43 -9.55 -1.39
CA HIS A 68 6.39 -9.41 -0.30
C HIS A 68 7.52 -10.43 -0.38
N ALA A 69 8.52 -10.25 0.47
CA ALA A 69 9.63 -11.18 0.55
C ALA A 69 9.14 -12.60 0.85
N GLY A 70 9.68 -13.60 0.16
CA GLY A 70 9.35 -15.00 0.39
C GLY A 70 9.56 -15.87 -0.84
N GLU A 71 9.08 -17.12 -0.77
CA GLU A 71 9.13 -18.07 -1.86
C GLU A 71 7.88 -18.95 -1.83
N ALA A 72 7.47 -19.45 -2.98
CA ALA A 72 6.36 -20.39 -3.08
C ALA A 72 6.52 -21.28 -4.30
N LEU A 73 5.93 -22.48 -4.24
CA LEU A 73 5.79 -23.36 -5.39
C LEU A 73 5.01 -22.63 -6.49
N ASN A 74 5.55 -22.66 -7.71
CA ASN A 74 4.87 -22.24 -8.91
C ASN A 74 4.33 -23.47 -9.66
N PRO A 75 3.01 -23.73 -9.64
CA PRO A 75 2.45 -24.88 -10.35
C PRO A 75 2.61 -24.81 -11.87
N LEU A 76 2.84 -23.63 -12.47
CA LEU A 76 3.06 -23.46 -13.91
C LEU A 76 4.43 -23.98 -14.35
N THR A 77 5.43 -23.92 -13.46
CA THR A 77 6.83 -24.32 -13.76
C THR A 77 7.26 -25.55 -12.98
N GLY A 78 6.57 -25.90 -11.90
CA GLY A 78 6.94 -26.96 -10.95
C GLY A 78 8.07 -26.59 -9.98
N ALA A 79 8.58 -25.36 -10.02
CA ALA A 79 9.70 -24.91 -9.21
C ALA A 79 9.24 -24.08 -8.00
N VAL A 80 10.00 -24.12 -6.90
CA VAL A 80 9.89 -23.10 -5.86
C VAL A 80 10.61 -21.86 -6.35
N GLU A 81 9.88 -20.75 -6.44
CA GLU A 81 10.38 -19.48 -6.93
C GLU A 81 10.26 -18.42 -5.85
N THR A 82 11.31 -17.61 -5.72
CA THR A 82 11.28 -16.37 -4.94
C THR A 82 10.12 -15.49 -5.40
N ASN A 83 9.37 -14.94 -4.46
CA ASN A 83 8.28 -14.01 -4.71
C ASN A 83 8.75 -12.86 -5.61
N GLY A 84 7.90 -12.48 -6.55
CA GLY A 84 8.12 -11.33 -7.41
C GLY A 84 6.79 -10.70 -7.79
N THR A 85 6.37 -10.83 -9.04
CA THR A 85 5.14 -10.23 -9.55
C THR A 85 4.26 -11.29 -10.20
N SER A 86 3.04 -11.49 -9.70
CA SER A 86 2.03 -12.30 -10.40
C SER A 86 1.32 -11.45 -11.46
N VAL A 87 1.14 -12.02 -12.66
CA VAL A 87 0.38 -11.41 -13.75
C VAL A 87 -0.90 -12.21 -13.96
N VAL A 88 -2.04 -11.61 -13.65
CA VAL A 88 -3.34 -12.27 -13.59
C VAL A 88 -4.28 -11.65 -14.62
N ASP A 89 -4.89 -12.46 -15.47
CA ASP A 89 -5.99 -12.03 -16.32
C ASP A 89 -7.26 -11.87 -15.47
N VAL A 90 -7.80 -10.66 -15.44
CA VAL A 90 -9.02 -10.27 -14.72
C VAL A 90 -10.05 -9.66 -15.68
N SER A 91 -9.96 -10.01 -16.97
CA SER A 91 -10.92 -9.60 -17.99
C SER A 91 -12.32 -10.09 -17.63
N ASP A 92 -12.44 -11.36 -17.25
CA ASP A 92 -13.58 -11.87 -16.48
C ASP A 92 -13.24 -11.79 -14.98
N PRO A 93 -13.84 -10.85 -14.22
CA PRO A 93 -13.54 -10.68 -12.81
C PRO A 93 -14.06 -11.85 -11.95
N SER A 94 -14.99 -12.66 -12.46
CA SER A 94 -15.53 -13.81 -11.72
C SER A 94 -14.63 -15.05 -11.81
N ALA A 95 -13.73 -15.10 -12.81
CA ALA A 95 -12.80 -16.19 -13.02
C ALA A 95 -11.37 -15.70 -13.28
N PRO A 96 -10.71 -15.03 -12.31
CA PRO A 96 -9.34 -14.55 -12.50
C PRO A 96 -8.36 -15.71 -12.76
N ARG A 97 -7.44 -15.53 -13.70
CA ARG A 97 -6.50 -16.58 -14.12
C ARG A 97 -5.07 -16.09 -14.12
N LEU A 98 -4.20 -16.74 -13.35
CA LEU A 98 -2.76 -16.48 -13.42
C LEU A 98 -2.22 -16.84 -14.80
N LEU A 99 -1.53 -15.90 -15.43
CA LEU A 99 -0.84 -16.07 -16.72
C LEU A 99 0.60 -16.51 -16.50
N THR A 100 1.30 -15.81 -15.63
CA THR A 100 2.70 -16.05 -15.31
C THR A 100 3.05 -15.39 -13.97
N HIS A 101 4.23 -15.73 -13.46
CA HIS A 101 4.86 -15.10 -12.32
C HIS A 101 6.29 -14.70 -12.74
N ILE A 102 6.67 -13.46 -12.45
CA ILE A 102 8.01 -12.92 -12.72
C ILE A 102 8.78 -12.92 -11.39
N PRO A 103 9.70 -13.87 -11.14
CA PRO A 103 10.47 -13.90 -9.90
C PRO A 103 11.31 -12.64 -9.69
N ALA A 104 11.69 -12.38 -8.44
CA ALA A 104 12.73 -11.41 -8.12
C ALA A 104 14.08 -11.85 -8.74
N THR A 105 14.92 -10.88 -9.10
CA THR A 105 16.22 -11.13 -9.76
C THR A 105 17.38 -10.78 -8.82
N GLY A 106 18.61 -11.20 -9.14
CA GLY A 106 19.82 -10.68 -8.46
C GLY A 106 19.94 -11.02 -6.97
N GLY A 107 19.18 -12.00 -6.47
CA GLY A 107 19.14 -12.36 -5.05
C GLY A 107 18.19 -11.51 -4.21
N ALA A 108 17.40 -10.63 -4.82
CA ALA A 108 16.26 -9.98 -4.16
C ALA A 108 15.22 -11.02 -3.73
N SER A 109 14.42 -10.68 -2.72
CA SER A 109 13.49 -11.61 -2.07
C SER A 109 12.02 -11.37 -2.40
N GLY A 110 11.66 -10.30 -3.12
CA GLY A 110 10.28 -9.87 -3.42
C GLY A 110 10.23 -8.82 -4.53
N ALA A 111 9.03 -8.45 -4.99
CA ALA A 111 8.83 -7.32 -5.91
C ALA A 111 7.47 -6.67 -5.61
N GLN A 112 7.41 -5.96 -4.48
CA GLN A 112 6.17 -5.55 -3.84
C GLN A 112 5.42 -4.48 -4.64
N MET A 113 6.16 -3.54 -5.21
CA MET A 113 5.63 -2.31 -5.77
C MET A 113 5.63 -2.39 -7.29
N VAL A 114 4.50 -2.09 -7.93
CA VAL A 114 4.32 -2.19 -9.38
C VAL A 114 3.59 -0.99 -9.98
N GLN A 115 4.02 -0.55 -11.15
CA GLN A 115 3.31 0.38 -12.03
C GLN A 115 3.45 -0.05 -13.49
N VAL A 116 2.42 0.18 -14.30
CA VAL A 116 2.45 -0.17 -15.72
C VAL A 116 2.03 1.02 -16.56
N CYS A 117 2.84 1.35 -17.56
CA CYS A 117 2.50 2.34 -18.57
C CYS A 117 2.25 1.68 -19.93
N ALA A 118 1.18 2.10 -20.59
CA ALA A 118 1.07 1.95 -22.03
C ALA A 118 2.08 2.90 -22.67
N SER A 119 2.94 2.35 -23.52
CA SER A 119 4.02 3.06 -24.17
C SER A 119 3.51 4.15 -25.12
N ASP A 120 2.28 4.01 -25.64
CA ASP A 120 1.60 5.04 -26.43
C ASP A 120 1.43 6.38 -25.69
N ARG A 121 1.48 6.36 -24.36
CA ARG A 121 1.41 7.58 -23.54
C ARG A 121 2.78 8.20 -23.30
N LEU A 122 3.85 7.41 -23.41
CA LEU A 122 5.21 7.86 -23.12
C LEU A 122 5.76 8.67 -24.30
N PRO A 123 6.41 9.83 -24.07
CA PRO A 123 6.94 10.66 -25.15
C PRO A 123 7.98 9.96 -26.06
N GLY A 124 8.69 8.97 -25.54
CA GLY A 124 9.70 8.18 -26.28
C GLY A 124 9.31 6.71 -26.45
N GLY A 125 8.03 6.36 -26.27
CA GLY A 125 7.57 4.98 -26.27
C GLY A 125 7.37 4.38 -27.67
N ASP A 126 7.70 3.10 -27.81
CA ASP A 126 7.26 2.27 -28.95
C ASP A 126 5.75 2.06 -28.93
N ALA A 127 5.06 2.27 -30.05
CA ALA A 127 3.61 2.12 -30.11
C ALA A 127 3.14 0.68 -29.80
N GLY A 128 2.01 0.55 -29.09
CA GLY A 128 1.36 -0.71 -28.76
C GLY A 128 2.05 -1.54 -27.67
N ARG A 129 3.10 -1.02 -27.02
CA ARG A 129 3.80 -1.72 -25.95
C ARG A 129 3.29 -1.38 -24.55
N PHE A 130 3.55 -2.27 -23.61
CA PHE A 130 3.32 -2.05 -22.18
C PHE A 130 4.58 -2.34 -21.39
N TYR A 131 4.92 -1.44 -20.47
CA TYR A 131 6.10 -1.57 -19.62
C TYR A 131 5.70 -1.57 -18.14
N LEU A 132 6.19 -2.55 -17.40
CA LEU A 132 6.06 -2.69 -15.96
C LEU A 132 7.32 -2.13 -15.29
N LEU A 133 7.15 -1.07 -14.52
CA LEU A 133 8.11 -0.62 -13.52
C LEU A 133 7.82 -1.32 -12.19
N ARG A 134 8.82 -1.95 -11.58
CA ARG A 134 8.67 -2.61 -10.29
C ARG A 134 9.87 -2.41 -9.37
N SER A 135 9.65 -2.52 -8.06
CA SER A 135 10.77 -2.76 -7.14
C SER A 135 11.27 -4.21 -7.24
N ASN A 136 12.53 -4.44 -6.91
CA ASN A 136 13.16 -5.76 -6.85
C ASN A 136 13.89 -5.91 -5.50
N GLY A 137 13.17 -6.44 -4.52
CA GLY A 137 13.57 -6.54 -3.12
C GLY A 137 14.03 -5.17 -2.61
N ASN A 138 15.07 -5.17 -1.78
CA ASN A 138 15.71 -3.94 -1.35
C ASN A 138 16.84 -3.48 -2.29
N GLN A 139 16.99 -4.11 -3.46
CA GLN A 139 18.19 -3.97 -4.29
C GLN A 139 18.03 -2.94 -5.41
N SER A 140 16.87 -2.90 -6.08
CA SER A 140 16.72 -2.06 -7.27
C SER A 140 15.27 -1.77 -7.67
N HIS A 141 15.09 -0.86 -8.62
CA HIS A 141 13.87 -0.77 -9.45
C HIS A 141 14.19 -1.25 -10.87
N GLU A 142 13.28 -2.00 -11.48
CA GLU A 142 13.43 -2.65 -12.78
C GLU A 142 12.28 -2.30 -13.73
N ILE A 143 12.57 -2.30 -15.03
CA ILE A 143 11.58 -2.25 -16.11
C ILE A 143 11.53 -3.59 -16.84
N TRP A 144 10.31 -4.03 -17.11
CA TRP A 144 9.97 -5.23 -17.88
C TRP A 144 9.01 -4.87 -19.01
N ASP A 145 9.24 -5.39 -20.21
CA ASP A 145 8.27 -5.39 -21.29
C ASP A 145 7.22 -6.47 -20.98
N VAL A 146 5.98 -6.03 -20.81
CA VAL A 146 4.82 -6.86 -20.49
C VAL A 146 3.74 -6.77 -21.56
N THR A 147 4.12 -6.37 -22.78
CA THR A 147 3.22 -6.29 -23.94
C THR A 147 2.53 -7.63 -24.20
N ASP A 148 3.28 -8.74 -24.08
CA ASP A 148 2.71 -10.06 -23.89
C ASP A 148 2.71 -10.38 -22.38
N PRO A 149 1.58 -10.25 -21.67
CA PRO A 149 1.52 -10.46 -20.23
C PRO A 149 1.76 -11.93 -19.83
N ALA A 150 1.70 -12.88 -20.78
CA ALA A 150 2.06 -14.28 -20.51
C ALA A 150 3.56 -14.56 -20.65
N SER A 151 4.30 -13.70 -21.36
CA SER A 151 5.75 -13.83 -21.57
C SER A 151 6.53 -12.51 -21.35
N PRO A 152 6.55 -11.96 -20.11
CA PRO A 152 7.32 -10.77 -19.77
C PRO A 152 8.81 -10.90 -20.08
N ARG A 153 9.44 -9.79 -20.47
CA ARG A 153 10.88 -9.73 -20.77
C ARG A 153 11.55 -8.60 -20.00
N PHE A 154 12.67 -8.89 -19.37
CA PHE A 154 13.47 -7.87 -18.70
C PHE A 154 13.98 -6.85 -19.72
N VAL A 155 13.92 -5.57 -19.37
CA VAL A 155 14.44 -4.47 -20.19
C VAL A 155 15.70 -3.89 -19.52
N ARG A 156 15.57 -3.37 -18.30
CA ARG A 156 16.64 -2.63 -17.64
C ARG A 156 16.46 -2.52 -16.13
N THR A 157 17.58 -2.50 -15.39
CA THR A 157 17.62 -1.98 -14.02
C THR A 157 17.71 -0.45 -14.07
N VAL A 158 16.71 0.22 -13.51
CA VAL A 158 16.58 1.70 -13.55
C VAL A 158 17.45 2.35 -12.47
N ALA A 159 17.35 1.84 -11.25
CA ALA A 159 18.08 2.35 -10.10
C ALA A 159 18.55 1.18 -9.24
N GLU A 160 19.84 1.15 -8.91
CA GLU A 160 20.41 0.26 -7.89
C GLU A 160 20.48 1.02 -6.56
N MET A 161 20.05 0.38 -5.47
CA MET A 161 19.98 1.03 -4.17
C MET A 161 21.37 1.08 -3.53
N GLY A 162 21.77 2.27 -3.09
CA GLY A 162 22.99 2.47 -2.32
C GLY A 162 22.85 2.02 -0.86
N ARG A 163 23.70 2.55 0.01
CA ARG A 163 23.64 2.34 1.47
C ARG A 163 23.66 3.65 2.23
N THR A 164 22.87 3.73 3.29
CA THR A 164 23.03 4.81 4.28
C THR A 164 24.36 4.63 5.03
N PRO A 165 24.86 5.67 5.71
CA PRO A 165 26.00 5.52 6.63
C PRO A 165 25.79 4.47 7.74
N ALA A 166 24.53 4.18 8.09
CA ALA A 166 24.17 3.11 9.03
C ALA A 166 24.12 1.71 8.39
N GLY A 167 24.29 1.62 7.08
CA GLY A 167 24.31 0.36 6.32
C GLY A 167 22.96 -0.10 5.77
N ASP A 168 21.89 0.67 6.00
CA ASP A 168 20.55 0.37 5.50
C ASP A 168 20.52 0.41 3.98
N GLN A 169 19.73 -0.49 3.38
CA GLN A 169 19.49 -0.55 1.95
C GLN A 169 18.03 -0.95 1.74
N HIS A 170 17.27 -0.11 1.03
CA HIS A 170 15.84 -0.26 0.82
C HIS A 170 15.42 0.21 -0.57
N THR A 171 14.44 -0.47 -1.14
CA THR A 171 13.50 0.13 -2.09
C THR A 171 12.20 0.44 -1.33
N HIS A 172 11.25 1.12 -1.95
CA HIS A 172 9.89 1.19 -1.43
C HIS A 172 8.87 1.38 -2.57
N LYS A 173 8.16 2.51 -2.58
CA LYS A 173 7.19 2.89 -3.61
C LYS A 173 7.87 3.38 -4.89
N ASN A 174 7.10 3.39 -5.98
CA ASN A 174 7.41 4.16 -7.18
C ASN A 174 6.14 4.83 -7.72
N TRP A 175 6.32 5.93 -8.44
CA TRP A 175 5.27 6.59 -9.19
C TRP A 175 5.80 7.00 -10.55
N TRP A 176 5.16 6.55 -11.63
CA TRP A 176 5.57 6.79 -13.00
C TRP A 176 4.49 7.55 -13.76
N GLU A 177 4.84 8.76 -14.19
CA GLU A 177 4.00 9.59 -15.05
C GLU A 177 4.06 9.08 -16.48
N CYS A 178 3.09 8.26 -16.88
CA CYS A 178 3.06 7.70 -18.23
C CYS A 178 2.95 8.79 -19.32
N ASP A 179 2.47 9.99 -19.02
CA ASP A 179 2.32 11.12 -19.96
C ASP A 179 3.61 11.91 -20.19
N THR A 180 4.49 11.98 -19.19
CA THR A 180 5.75 12.77 -19.27
C THR A 180 7.01 11.91 -19.26
N GLY A 181 6.91 10.65 -18.84
CA GLY A 181 8.02 9.77 -18.59
C GLY A 181 8.71 9.99 -17.23
N VAL A 182 8.38 11.05 -16.48
CA VAL A 182 9.01 11.29 -15.17
C VAL A 182 8.60 10.22 -14.17
N ALA A 183 9.56 9.66 -13.44
CA ALA A 183 9.31 8.72 -12.37
C ALA A 183 9.96 9.15 -11.05
N TYR A 184 9.25 8.88 -9.96
CA TYR A 184 9.66 9.11 -8.59
C TYR A 184 9.89 7.76 -7.92
N LEU A 185 11.16 7.38 -7.75
CA LEU A 185 11.54 6.08 -7.19
C LEU A 185 11.99 6.27 -5.76
N VAL A 186 11.32 5.61 -4.82
CA VAL A 186 11.71 5.66 -3.41
C VAL A 186 12.74 4.58 -3.13
N GLY A 187 13.84 4.97 -2.49
CA GLY A 187 14.87 4.02 -2.06
C GLY A 187 16.12 4.67 -1.50
N THR A 188 17.14 3.87 -1.25
CA THR A 188 18.40 4.32 -0.65
C THR A 188 19.38 4.86 -1.69
N VAL A 189 20.01 5.98 -1.37
CA VAL A 189 21.09 6.59 -2.15
C VAL A 189 22.31 6.75 -1.26
N ASP A 190 23.50 6.44 -1.79
CA ASP A 190 24.75 6.54 -1.03
C ASP A 190 24.95 7.91 -0.41
N GLY A 191 25.38 7.91 0.85
CA GLY A 191 25.65 9.12 1.63
C GLY A 191 24.42 9.79 2.24
N TRP A 192 23.20 9.54 1.74
CA TRP A 192 21.99 10.08 2.35
C TRP A 192 21.71 9.42 3.70
N ARG A 193 21.18 10.21 4.63
CA ARG A 193 21.09 9.81 6.04
C ARG A 193 19.86 8.95 6.34
N ALA A 194 18.77 9.14 5.59
CA ALA A 194 17.55 8.33 5.72
C ALA A 194 17.60 7.10 4.80
N PRO A 195 17.00 5.97 5.21
CA PRO A 195 16.95 4.77 4.39
C PRO A 195 16.17 4.95 3.08
N ARG A 196 15.26 5.93 3.02
CA ARG A 196 14.40 6.19 1.86
C ARG A 196 14.38 7.67 1.52
N VAL A 197 14.81 7.98 0.30
CA VAL A 197 14.70 9.30 -0.34
C VAL A 197 14.07 9.14 -1.71
N MET A 198 13.65 10.24 -2.33
CA MET A 198 13.15 10.22 -3.71
C MET A 198 14.33 10.31 -4.67
N GLN A 199 14.36 9.41 -5.64
CA GLN A 199 15.19 9.51 -6.83
C GLN A 199 14.28 9.83 -8.01
N VAL A 200 14.49 10.97 -8.66
CA VAL A 200 13.70 11.41 -9.80
C VAL A 200 14.41 10.95 -11.08
N PHE A 201 13.69 10.27 -11.95
CA PHE A 201 14.18 9.77 -13.24
C PHE A 201 13.34 10.29 -14.39
N ASP A 202 13.99 10.48 -15.53
CA ASP A 202 13.38 10.54 -16.85
C ASP A 202 13.36 9.12 -17.42
N LEU A 203 12.15 8.56 -17.53
CA LEU A 203 11.84 7.25 -18.11
C LEU A 203 10.92 7.40 -19.34
N ALA A 204 11.03 8.51 -20.08
CA ALA A 204 10.29 8.67 -21.33
C ALA A 204 10.68 7.60 -22.37
N ASP A 205 11.96 7.19 -22.37
CA ASP A 205 12.44 5.97 -23.01
C ASP A 205 12.75 4.92 -21.92
N PRO A 206 11.91 3.87 -21.79
CA PRO A 206 12.09 2.81 -20.79
C PRO A 206 13.42 2.04 -20.90
N ALA A 207 14.07 2.04 -22.06
CA ALA A 207 15.36 1.38 -22.27
C ALA A 207 16.57 2.25 -21.86
N ALA A 208 16.38 3.57 -21.76
CA ALA A 208 17.43 4.55 -21.50
C ALA A 208 17.10 5.48 -20.31
N PRO A 209 16.98 4.93 -19.08
CA PRO A 209 16.65 5.71 -17.90
C PRO A 209 17.72 6.77 -17.59
N ARG A 210 17.30 7.99 -17.29
CA ARG A 210 18.22 9.08 -16.90
C ARG A 210 17.83 9.67 -15.55
N ARG A 211 18.72 9.56 -14.56
CA ARG A 211 18.54 10.21 -13.26
C ARG A 211 18.54 11.73 -13.42
N ILE A 212 17.53 12.39 -12.86
CA ILE A 212 17.37 13.85 -12.86
C ILE A 212 17.98 14.43 -11.57
N ARG A 213 17.51 13.96 -10.41
CA ARG A 213 17.97 14.42 -9.09
C ARG A 213 17.61 13.45 -7.98
N ASP A 214 18.17 13.68 -6.81
CA ASP A 214 17.70 13.12 -5.55
C ASP A 214 17.05 14.20 -4.70
N PHE A 215 16.08 13.81 -3.88
CA PHE A 215 15.27 14.74 -3.13
C PHE A 215 14.73 14.13 -1.83
N SER A 216 14.77 14.92 -0.76
CA SER A 216 14.11 14.64 0.52
C SER A 216 13.95 15.95 1.29
N LEU A 217 13.44 15.89 2.52
CA LEU A 217 13.35 17.06 3.40
C LEU A 217 14.75 17.64 3.70
N PRO A 218 14.89 18.98 3.82
CA PRO A 218 16.08 19.58 4.40
C PRO A 218 16.40 18.98 5.78
N GLY A 219 17.65 18.61 6.00
CA GLY A 219 18.11 17.87 7.18
C GLY A 219 18.39 16.38 6.91
N VAL A 220 17.96 15.85 5.77
CA VAL A 220 18.19 14.44 5.38
C VAL A 220 19.42 14.27 4.48
N GLN A 221 19.88 15.35 3.84
CA GLN A 221 21.01 15.32 2.90
C GLN A 221 22.32 14.89 3.57
N PRO A 222 23.33 14.42 2.80
CA PRO A 222 24.53 13.79 3.34
C PRO A 222 25.35 14.60 4.36
N ASP A 223 25.42 15.92 4.21
CA ASP A 223 26.21 16.82 5.06
C ASP A 223 25.43 17.36 6.28
N ALA A 224 24.18 16.96 6.46
CA ALA A 224 23.36 17.37 7.58
C ALA A 224 23.73 16.64 8.89
N SER A 225 23.33 17.22 10.03
CA SER A 225 23.46 16.61 11.36
C SER A 225 22.16 16.76 12.16
N GLY A 226 22.09 16.18 13.36
CA GLY A 226 20.88 16.21 14.21
C GLY A 226 19.83 15.15 13.84
N PRO A 227 18.61 15.23 14.38
CA PRO A 227 17.52 14.29 14.05
C PRO A 227 17.20 14.28 12.55
N ILE A 228 16.77 13.14 12.03
CA ILE A 228 16.32 12.99 10.63
C ILE A 228 14.83 13.35 10.58
N PRO A 229 14.42 14.44 9.88
CA PRO A 229 13.01 14.76 9.69
C PRO A 229 12.27 13.62 8.99
N GLY A 230 11.05 13.30 9.46
CA GLY A 230 10.29 12.15 8.98
C GLY A 230 10.89 10.77 9.32
N GLY A 231 11.94 10.71 10.15
CA GLY A 231 12.51 9.47 10.71
C GLY A 231 12.90 8.44 9.65
N SER A 232 12.00 7.48 9.38
CA SER A 232 12.12 6.42 8.37
C SER A 232 12.25 6.88 6.91
N GLY A 233 12.26 8.19 6.68
CA GLY A 233 12.38 8.81 5.36
C GLY A 233 11.07 8.84 4.59
N LEU A 234 11.18 9.04 3.28
CA LEU A 234 10.05 9.10 2.37
C LEU A 234 9.38 7.74 2.24
N HIS A 235 8.06 7.72 2.33
CA HIS A 235 7.25 6.56 2.00
C HIS A 235 6.81 6.61 0.53
N GLU A 236 6.20 7.72 0.10
CA GLU A 236 5.57 7.81 -1.22
C GLU A 236 5.55 9.23 -1.77
N ALA A 237 5.62 9.34 -3.09
CA ALA A 237 5.39 10.56 -3.86
C ALA A 237 4.21 10.31 -4.81
N VAL A 238 3.14 11.09 -4.68
CA VAL A 238 1.94 11.01 -5.50
C VAL A 238 1.85 12.27 -6.36
N ARG A 239 1.71 12.14 -7.68
CA ARG A 239 1.61 13.29 -8.59
C ARG A 239 0.19 13.47 -9.13
N LEU A 240 -0.30 14.70 -9.06
CA LEU A 240 -1.47 15.16 -9.81
C LEU A 240 -1.20 16.56 -10.38
N GLY A 241 -1.36 16.71 -11.70
CA GLY A 241 -1.05 17.96 -12.39
C GLY A 241 0.39 18.46 -12.14
N ASN A 242 0.54 19.73 -11.73
CA ASN A 242 1.83 20.33 -11.41
C ASN A 242 2.19 20.22 -9.91
N ARG A 243 1.65 19.22 -9.20
CA ARG A 243 1.92 18.97 -7.79
C ARG A 243 2.48 17.58 -7.55
N VAL A 244 3.39 17.48 -6.58
CA VAL A 244 3.83 16.20 -6.00
C VAL A 244 3.56 16.25 -4.50
N TYR A 245 2.74 15.32 -4.02
CA TYR A 245 2.36 15.16 -2.63
C TYR A 245 3.22 14.07 -2.01
N MET A 246 4.06 14.47 -1.06
CA MET A 246 5.08 13.62 -0.45
C MET A 246 4.65 13.21 0.96
N SER A 247 4.83 11.94 1.30
CA SER A 247 4.48 11.37 2.62
C SER A 247 5.71 10.77 3.28
N TYR A 248 6.13 11.32 4.41
CA TYR A 248 7.31 10.88 5.18
C TYR A 248 6.90 10.31 6.54
N GLY A 249 7.76 9.48 7.14
CA GLY A 249 7.55 8.97 8.49
C GLY A 249 6.33 8.07 8.58
N THR A 250 6.39 6.89 7.96
CA THR A 250 5.25 6.03 7.65
C THR A 250 4.27 5.75 8.80
N SER A 251 4.78 5.55 10.02
CA SER A 251 3.99 5.21 11.21
C SER A 251 4.28 6.09 12.43
N THR A 252 5.11 7.13 12.31
CA THR A 252 5.49 8.00 13.43
C THR A 252 6.11 9.28 12.92
N ALA A 253 5.85 10.40 13.62
CA ALA A 253 6.38 11.72 13.31
C ALA A 253 6.27 12.07 11.81
N GLY A 254 5.07 11.83 11.26
CA GLY A 254 4.81 11.97 9.84
C GLY A 254 4.96 13.39 9.34
N VAL A 255 5.32 13.54 8.07
CA VAL A 255 5.32 14.85 7.40
C VAL A 255 4.60 14.69 6.06
N VAL A 256 3.67 15.58 5.76
CA VAL A 256 3.07 15.73 4.43
C VAL A 256 3.59 17.01 3.81
N GLN A 257 4.17 16.91 2.62
CA GLN A 257 4.76 18.05 1.91
C GLN A 257 4.14 18.16 0.50
N ILE A 258 3.78 19.38 0.12
CA ILE A 258 3.26 19.71 -1.21
C ILE A 258 4.36 20.40 -1.99
N LEU A 259 4.74 19.83 -3.13
CA LEU A 259 5.78 20.37 -4.01
C LEU A 259 5.20 20.92 -5.30
N ASP A 260 5.77 22.02 -5.79
CA ASP A 260 5.62 22.43 -7.19
C ASP A 260 6.48 21.53 -8.07
N ARG A 261 5.83 20.73 -8.93
CA ARG A 261 6.49 19.75 -9.78
C ARG A 261 7.48 20.40 -10.75
N LYS A 262 7.12 21.54 -11.35
CA LYS A 262 8.01 22.24 -12.29
C LYS A 262 9.27 22.72 -11.57
N ARG A 263 9.14 23.34 -10.39
CA ARG A 263 10.28 23.76 -9.55
C ARG A 263 11.15 22.57 -9.14
N LEU A 264 10.54 21.44 -8.80
CA LEU A 264 11.27 20.22 -8.45
C LEU A 264 12.18 19.75 -9.59
N LEU A 265 11.70 19.82 -10.83
CA LEU A 265 12.41 19.35 -12.03
C LEU A 265 13.44 20.33 -12.59
N ILE A 266 13.24 21.64 -12.44
CA ILE A 266 14.22 22.65 -12.92
C ILE A 266 15.28 23.01 -11.88
N GLY A 267 14.95 22.87 -10.59
CA GLY A 267 15.84 23.23 -9.50
C GLY A 267 15.87 24.73 -9.19
N ASP A 268 16.56 25.07 -8.10
CA ASP A 268 16.73 26.46 -7.66
C ASP A 268 17.74 27.19 -8.56
N PRO A 269 17.33 28.20 -9.36
CA PRO A 269 18.23 28.87 -10.28
C PRO A 269 19.33 29.68 -9.58
N ASP A 270 19.13 30.03 -8.30
CA ASP A 270 20.09 30.82 -7.52
C ASP A 270 21.10 29.93 -6.77
N ALA A 271 20.86 28.61 -6.71
CA ALA A 271 21.78 27.67 -6.11
C ALA A 271 22.94 27.30 -7.04
N ALA A 272 24.14 27.13 -6.48
CA ALA A 272 25.32 26.69 -7.24
C ALA A 272 25.12 25.34 -7.96
N ALA A 273 24.26 24.48 -7.40
CA ALA A 273 23.76 23.28 -8.04
C ALA A 273 22.22 23.28 -7.94
N PRO A 274 21.49 23.72 -8.98
CA PRO A 274 20.03 23.89 -8.92
C PRO A 274 19.25 22.63 -8.51
N LEU A 275 19.72 21.47 -8.99
CA LEU A 275 19.15 20.15 -8.67
C LEU A 275 19.90 19.45 -7.52
N GLY A 276 20.79 20.17 -6.83
CA GLY A 276 21.57 19.64 -5.73
C GLY A 276 20.77 19.43 -4.45
N ALA A 277 21.48 19.05 -3.39
CA ALA A 277 20.92 18.71 -2.08
C ALA A 277 21.18 19.77 -1.00
N SER A 278 21.56 21.00 -1.38
CA SER A 278 21.69 22.08 -0.40
C SER A 278 20.32 22.37 0.24
N PRO A 279 20.26 22.85 1.51
CA PRO A 279 18.99 23.16 2.15
C PRO A 279 18.08 24.08 1.32
N ALA A 280 18.65 25.09 0.66
CA ALA A 280 17.90 25.99 -0.23
C ALA A 280 17.35 25.26 -1.47
N ALA A 281 18.16 24.45 -2.14
CA ALA A 281 17.74 23.69 -3.33
C ALA A 281 16.71 22.59 -3.02
N LEU A 282 16.70 22.07 -1.78
CA LEU A 282 15.68 21.14 -1.29
C LEU A 282 14.39 21.85 -0.86
N ALA A 283 14.48 23.06 -0.32
CA ALA A 283 13.32 23.86 0.07
C ALA A 283 12.62 24.53 -1.13
N TYR A 284 13.36 24.82 -2.22
CA TYR A 284 12.86 25.56 -3.38
C TYR A 284 11.53 25.06 -4.00
N PRO A 285 11.30 23.74 -4.17
CA PRO A 285 10.02 23.26 -4.70
C PRO A 285 8.90 23.19 -3.64
N GLU A 286 9.17 23.37 -2.35
CA GLU A 286 8.15 23.30 -1.30
C GLU A 286 7.15 24.47 -1.45
N ILE A 287 5.86 24.12 -1.47
CA ILE A 287 4.75 25.09 -1.43
C ILE A 287 4.25 25.21 0.01
N GLY A 288 3.97 24.08 0.64
CA GLY A 288 3.51 23.98 2.01
C GLY A 288 3.73 22.60 2.57
N ARG A 289 3.61 22.49 3.90
CA ARG A 289 3.82 21.24 4.62
C ARG A 289 3.07 21.23 5.94
N ILE A 290 2.84 20.04 6.47
CA ILE A 290 2.37 19.83 7.84
C ILE A 290 3.14 18.69 8.50
N ASP A 291 3.59 18.94 9.73
CA ASP A 291 4.18 17.94 10.61
C ASP A 291 3.09 17.32 11.48
N LEU A 292 2.98 15.99 11.47
CA LEU A 292 2.01 15.23 12.26
C LEU A 292 2.56 14.95 13.67
N PRO A 293 1.68 14.66 14.65
CA PRO A 293 2.11 14.25 15.98
C PRO A 293 3.08 13.06 15.96
N SER A 294 3.90 12.92 17.01
CA SER A 294 4.93 11.89 17.11
C SER A 294 4.40 10.46 16.95
N TYR A 295 3.11 10.22 17.18
CA TYR A 295 2.49 8.89 17.12
C TYR A 295 1.72 8.60 15.82
N TRP A 296 1.59 9.57 14.91
CA TRP A 296 1.00 9.35 13.59
C TRP A 296 2.01 9.57 12.49
N GLY A 297 1.92 8.73 11.47
CA GLY A 297 2.77 8.81 10.31
C GLY A 297 2.03 9.33 9.08
N ALA A 298 2.79 9.65 8.03
CA ALA A 298 2.26 9.85 6.70
C ALA A 298 2.74 8.69 5.81
N HIS A 299 1.83 7.75 5.53
CA HIS A 299 2.07 6.65 4.59
C HIS A 299 1.71 7.12 3.17
N THR A 300 0.49 7.54 2.89
CA THR A 300 0.09 8.02 1.55
C THR A 300 -0.75 9.29 1.68
N ALA A 301 -0.53 10.27 0.79
CA ALA A 301 -1.34 11.47 0.68
C ALA A 301 -1.98 11.51 -0.72
N MET A 302 -3.29 11.27 -0.79
CA MET A 302 -4.06 11.24 -2.03
C MET A 302 -4.81 12.56 -2.25
N PRO A 303 -4.52 13.32 -3.33
CA PRO A 303 -5.23 14.56 -3.64
C PRO A 303 -6.66 14.34 -4.11
N LEU A 304 -7.58 15.13 -3.56
CA LEU A 304 -8.97 15.28 -3.98
C LEU A 304 -9.16 16.74 -4.38
N LEU A 305 -9.03 17.04 -5.68
CA LEU A 305 -9.07 18.42 -6.19
C LEU A 305 -10.44 18.75 -6.77
N GLY A 306 -10.81 20.02 -6.73
CA GLY A 306 -12.02 20.53 -7.36
C GLY A 306 -13.30 20.03 -6.69
N VAL A 307 -13.28 19.72 -5.39
CA VAL A 307 -14.44 19.19 -4.69
C VAL A 307 -15.45 20.32 -4.45
N GLU A 308 -16.59 20.24 -5.12
CA GLU A 308 -17.73 21.12 -4.85
C GLU A 308 -18.35 20.77 -3.50
N ILE A 309 -18.48 21.76 -2.62
CA ILE A 309 -19.16 21.57 -1.34
C ILE A 309 -20.64 21.94 -1.53
N PRO A 310 -21.59 20.99 -1.43
CA PRO A 310 -23.00 21.26 -1.76
C PRO A 310 -23.59 22.45 -1.01
N ASP A 311 -23.28 22.57 0.28
CA ASP A 311 -23.75 23.66 1.13
C ASP A 311 -23.13 25.02 0.76
N TYR A 312 -22.04 25.04 -0.03
CA TYR A 312 -21.34 26.23 -0.47
C TYR A 312 -21.68 26.62 -1.91
N ALA A 313 -22.62 25.94 -2.59
CA ALA A 313 -22.95 26.21 -3.99
C ALA A 313 -23.34 27.69 -4.27
N GLY A 314 -23.91 28.38 -3.27
CA GLY A 314 -24.25 29.81 -3.36
C GLY A 314 -23.15 30.77 -2.89
N ASN A 315 -22.01 30.27 -2.42
CA ASN A 315 -20.93 31.11 -1.89
C ASN A 315 -20.20 31.82 -3.03
N ARG A 316 -19.84 33.09 -2.79
CA ARG A 316 -19.00 33.87 -3.71
C ARG A 316 -17.60 33.27 -3.84
N ASP A 317 -17.00 32.89 -2.71
CA ASP A 317 -15.63 32.39 -2.63
C ASP A 317 -15.65 30.95 -2.10
N ASN A 318 -14.73 30.12 -2.60
CA ASN A 318 -14.50 28.76 -2.11
C ASN A 318 -15.75 27.85 -2.10
N ALA A 319 -16.62 27.98 -3.11
CA ALA A 319 -17.66 26.99 -3.39
C ALA A 319 -17.07 25.60 -3.73
N THR A 320 -15.88 25.62 -4.31
CA THR A 320 -15.02 24.47 -4.57
C THR A 320 -13.77 24.54 -3.70
N ARG A 321 -13.30 23.39 -3.23
CA ARG A 321 -12.16 23.24 -2.32
C ARG A 321 -11.26 22.10 -2.77
N ASP A 322 -9.99 22.16 -2.38
CA ASP A 322 -9.00 21.10 -2.64
C ASP A 322 -8.59 20.44 -1.33
N PHE A 323 -8.43 19.12 -1.34
CA PHE A 323 -8.13 18.34 -0.14
C PHE A 323 -7.02 17.28 -0.36
N LEU A 324 -6.43 16.82 0.74
CA LEU A 324 -5.62 15.60 0.78
C LEU A 324 -6.22 14.60 1.76
N PHE A 325 -6.48 13.39 1.26
CA PHE A 325 -6.77 12.23 2.08
C PHE A 325 -5.46 11.54 2.45
N VAL A 326 -5.03 11.71 3.70
CA VAL A 326 -3.75 11.22 4.21
C VAL A 326 -3.98 9.98 5.07
N VAL A 327 -3.27 8.91 4.77
CA VAL A 327 -3.36 7.63 5.49
C VAL A 327 -2.07 7.43 6.29
N SER A 328 -2.20 7.12 7.58
CA SER A 328 -1.10 6.60 8.41
C SER A 328 -1.07 5.07 8.34
N GLU A 329 0.07 4.43 8.66
CA GLU A 329 0.15 2.96 8.70
C GLU A 329 0.19 2.40 10.12
N SER A 330 -0.63 1.37 10.37
CA SER A 330 -0.47 0.46 11.50
C SER A 330 0.62 -0.59 11.26
N VAL A 331 1.49 -0.82 12.26
CA VAL A 331 2.61 -1.77 12.14
C VAL A 331 2.57 -2.91 13.15
N ALA A 332 1.89 -2.73 14.29
CA ALA A 332 1.81 -3.73 15.35
C ALA A 332 0.60 -4.66 15.22
N ASN A 333 0.81 -5.93 15.55
CA ASN A 333 -0.28 -6.89 15.70
C ASN A 333 -1.01 -6.65 17.03
N ARG A 334 -2.29 -7.01 17.08
CA ARG A 334 -3.11 -6.97 18.30
C ARG A 334 -3.05 -5.64 19.04
N CYS A 335 -3.01 -4.54 18.28
CA CYS A 335 -3.23 -3.20 18.81
C CYS A 335 -2.19 -2.71 19.83
N GLN A 336 -0.96 -3.24 19.77
CA GLN A 336 0.12 -2.89 20.68
C GLN A 336 0.85 -1.59 20.27
N GLU A 337 0.11 -0.61 19.76
CA GLU A 337 0.59 0.68 19.28
C GLU A 337 -0.49 1.77 19.42
N THR A 338 -0.14 3.03 19.16
CA THR A 338 -1.14 4.10 19.07
C THR A 338 -2.05 3.85 17.88
N ARG A 339 -3.36 4.09 18.03
CA ARG A 339 -4.30 3.96 16.91
C ARG A 339 -3.95 4.91 15.78
N HIS A 340 -3.69 4.34 14.62
CA HIS A 340 -3.49 5.08 13.39
C HIS A 340 -4.82 5.50 12.78
N VAL A 341 -4.79 6.60 12.02
CA VAL A 341 -5.97 7.24 11.44
C VAL A 341 -5.79 7.47 9.95
N SER A 342 -6.92 7.64 9.24
CA SER A 342 -6.93 8.42 8.01
C SER A 342 -7.35 9.85 8.34
N LEU A 343 -6.74 10.84 7.71
CA LEU A 343 -6.83 12.26 7.99
C LEU A 343 -7.25 13.01 6.72
N MET A 344 -8.18 13.95 6.84
CA MET A 344 -8.51 14.88 5.77
C MET A 344 -7.84 16.22 6.03
N LEU A 345 -7.08 16.71 5.06
CA LEU A 345 -6.48 18.05 5.06
C LEU A 345 -7.17 18.92 4.01
N ASP A 346 -7.61 20.13 4.39
CA ASP A 346 -7.94 21.19 3.44
C ASP A 346 -6.64 21.81 2.93
N ILE A 347 -6.46 21.81 1.61
CA ILE A 347 -5.30 22.37 0.90
C ILE A 347 -5.71 23.43 -0.12
N THR A 348 -6.91 24.01 0.02
CA THR A 348 -7.37 25.13 -0.82
C THR A 348 -6.38 26.30 -0.78
N ASP A 349 -5.73 26.49 0.37
CA ASP A 349 -4.48 27.25 0.48
C ASP A 349 -3.31 26.27 0.67
N GLU A 350 -2.67 25.89 -0.44
CA GLU A 350 -1.60 24.87 -0.45
C GLU A 350 -0.41 25.22 0.45
N ALA A 351 -0.20 26.50 0.77
CA ALA A 351 0.89 26.93 1.65
C ALA A 351 0.56 26.69 3.14
N HIS A 352 -0.72 26.53 3.47
CA HIS A 352 -1.20 26.39 4.84
C HIS A 352 -2.18 25.20 4.97
N PRO A 353 -1.72 23.96 4.72
CA PRO A 353 -2.56 22.78 4.84
C PRO A 353 -3.15 22.66 6.26
N LEU A 354 -4.46 22.44 6.35
CA LEU A 354 -5.19 22.42 7.61
C LEU A 354 -5.90 21.08 7.83
N PRO A 355 -5.70 20.39 8.97
CA PRO A 355 -6.50 19.22 9.32
C PRO A 355 -7.95 19.58 9.62
N ILE A 356 -8.89 18.92 8.93
CA ILE A 356 -10.33 19.17 9.10
C ILE A 356 -11.13 17.98 9.62
N GLY A 357 -10.57 16.76 9.56
CA GLY A 357 -11.28 15.58 10.04
C GLY A 357 -10.40 14.33 10.09
N THR A 358 -10.80 13.34 10.89
CA THR A 358 -10.18 12.02 10.95
C THR A 358 -11.22 10.92 10.77
N PHE A 359 -10.79 9.79 10.24
CA PHE A 359 -11.59 8.58 10.10
C PHE A 359 -10.87 7.40 10.77
N GLN A 360 -11.64 6.60 11.52
CA GLN A 360 -11.21 5.35 12.14
C GLN A 360 -12.34 4.32 12.07
N VAL A 361 -11.98 3.06 11.82
CA VAL A 361 -12.88 1.92 12.05
C VAL A 361 -12.98 1.67 13.57
N PRO A 362 -14.18 1.58 14.16
CA PRO A 362 -14.32 1.21 15.56
C PRO A 362 -13.83 -0.21 15.80
N GLU A 363 -12.90 -0.38 16.73
CA GLU A 363 -12.34 -1.69 17.11
C GLU A 363 -13.45 -2.71 17.48
N ALA A 364 -14.41 -2.25 18.29
CA ALA A 364 -15.51 -3.05 18.79
C ALA A 364 -16.51 -3.52 17.71
N SER A 365 -16.42 -3.02 16.47
CA SER A 365 -17.32 -3.45 15.39
C SER A 365 -16.94 -4.82 14.81
N GLY A 366 -15.75 -5.34 15.12
CA GLY A 366 -15.29 -6.65 14.63
C GLY A 366 -14.33 -7.38 15.57
N ASP A 367 -14.17 -6.91 16.81
CA ASP A 367 -13.20 -7.42 17.78
C ASP A 367 -11.78 -7.47 17.20
N PHE A 368 -11.40 -6.41 16.48
CA PHE A 368 -10.24 -6.46 15.60
C PHE A 368 -8.91 -6.58 16.35
N CYS A 369 -8.84 -6.26 17.64
CA CYS A 369 -7.62 -6.50 18.41
C CYS A 369 -7.40 -7.95 18.77
N ASP A 370 -8.46 -8.64 19.15
CA ASP A 370 -8.40 -10.03 19.56
C ASP A 370 -8.64 -10.99 18.40
N ARG A 371 -9.13 -10.52 17.26
CA ARG A 371 -9.16 -11.26 15.98
C ARG A 371 -7.76 -11.64 15.49
N GLY A 372 -6.76 -10.78 15.74
CA GLY A 372 -5.36 -11.02 15.40
C GLY A 372 -4.85 -10.29 14.18
N GLY A 373 -3.52 -10.28 14.02
CA GLY A 373 -2.85 -9.46 13.01
C GLY A 373 -2.90 -7.97 13.33
N ARG A 374 -2.52 -7.14 12.35
CA ARG A 374 -2.60 -5.68 12.46
C ARG A 374 -4.05 -5.23 12.30
N PHE A 375 -4.43 -4.23 13.08
CA PHE A 375 -5.70 -3.51 12.95
C PHE A 375 -5.44 -2.01 12.88
N GLY A 376 -5.68 -1.44 11.71
CA GLY A 376 -5.48 -0.02 11.43
C GLY A 376 -5.40 0.23 9.92
N PRO A 377 -5.37 1.49 9.51
CA PRO A 377 -5.21 1.86 8.12
C PRO A 377 -3.83 1.44 7.58
N HIS A 378 -3.76 1.26 6.26
CA HIS A 378 -2.49 1.12 5.54
C HIS A 378 -2.46 1.98 4.28
N ALA A 379 -3.26 1.70 3.26
CA ALA A 379 -3.16 2.39 1.97
C ALA A 379 -4.52 2.65 1.32
N PRO A 380 -4.74 3.83 0.72
CA PRO A 380 -5.89 4.08 -0.15
C PRO A 380 -5.69 3.43 -1.53
N GLN A 381 -6.76 3.40 -2.36
CA GLN A 381 -6.62 3.14 -3.79
C GLN A 381 -5.73 4.23 -4.44
N TRP A 382 -5.06 3.92 -5.55
CA TRP A 382 -4.29 4.93 -6.28
C TRP A 382 -5.03 5.54 -7.45
N SER A 383 -5.97 4.81 -8.05
CA SER A 383 -6.73 5.34 -9.18
C SER A 383 -7.43 6.65 -8.81
N MET A 384 -7.15 7.70 -9.58
CA MET A 384 -7.81 9.01 -9.52
C MET A 384 -8.80 9.18 -10.68
N GLU A 385 -9.35 8.07 -11.16
CA GLU A 385 -10.29 8.04 -12.28
C GLU A 385 -11.72 7.73 -11.80
N PRO A 386 -12.74 8.08 -12.59
CA PRO A 386 -14.10 7.60 -12.38
C PRO A 386 -14.18 6.07 -12.30
N PRO A 387 -15.18 5.51 -11.60
CA PRO A 387 -16.29 6.22 -10.95
C PRO A 387 -16.03 6.60 -9.47
N PHE A 388 -14.85 6.30 -8.93
CA PHE A 388 -14.57 6.50 -7.50
C PHE A 388 -14.04 7.89 -7.17
N TYR A 389 -13.18 8.45 -8.02
CA TYR A 389 -12.48 9.71 -7.72
C TYR A 389 -13.44 10.86 -7.41
N GLY A 390 -13.12 11.63 -6.36
CA GLY A 390 -13.97 12.71 -5.85
C GLY A 390 -15.23 12.26 -5.09
N ARG A 391 -15.54 10.96 -5.06
CA ARG A 391 -16.78 10.43 -4.46
C ARG A 391 -16.52 9.46 -3.32
N LEU A 392 -15.73 8.43 -3.57
CA LEU A 392 -15.42 7.38 -2.61
C LEU A 392 -13.90 7.18 -2.51
N MET A 393 -13.41 7.05 -1.28
CA MET A 393 -12.06 6.60 -0.97
C MET A 393 -12.13 5.17 -0.41
N VAL A 394 -11.48 4.23 -1.06
CA VAL A 394 -11.32 2.84 -0.63
C VAL A 394 -9.97 2.69 0.07
N VAL A 395 -9.98 2.26 1.33
CA VAL A 395 -8.77 2.16 2.16
C VAL A 395 -8.61 0.73 2.66
N SER A 396 -7.40 0.18 2.54
CA SER A 396 -7.06 -1.08 3.20
C SER A 396 -6.87 -0.85 4.70
N TRP A 397 -7.47 -1.73 5.51
CA TRP A 397 -7.47 -1.66 6.96
C TRP A 397 -7.02 -2.97 7.61
N PHE A 398 -5.99 -3.60 7.04
CA PHE A 398 -5.45 -4.89 7.48
C PHE A 398 -6.53 -5.94 7.80
N ASN A 399 -6.65 -6.40 9.04
CA ASN A 399 -7.62 -7.43 9.43
C ASN A 399 -9.09 -6.98 9.39
N ALA A 400 -9.31 -5.69 9.16
CA ALA A 400 -10.61 -5.09 8.95
C ALA A 400 -10.94 -4.90 7.45
N GLY A 401 -10.14 -5.49 6.55
CA GLY A 401 -10.48 -5.60 5.12
C GLY A 401 -10.37 -4.29 4.34
N ALA A 402 -11.20 -4.12 3.31
CA ALA A 402 -11.35 -2.86 2.57
C ALA A 402 -12.49 -2.03 3.16
N ARG A 403 -12.25 -0.74 3.39
CA ARG A 403 -13.20 0.25 3.89
C ARG A 403 -13.51 1.27 2.81
N VAL A 404 -14.78 1.51 2.53
CA VAL A 404 -15.23 2.44 1.49
C VAL A 404 -15.85 3.65 2.18
N ILE A 405 -15.20 4.80 2.01
CA ILE A 405 -15.49 6.05 2.71
C ILE A 405 -16.06 7.03 1.69
N ASP A 406 -17.24 7.58 1.97
CA ASP A 406 -17.80 8.70 1.22
C ASP A 406 -17.03 9.98 1.56
N VAL A 407 -16.50 10.62 0.52
CA VAL A 407 -15.68 11.84 0.61
C VAL A 407 -16.32 13.02 -0.12
N ARG A 408 -17.59 12.91 -0.53
CA ARG A 408 -18.33 14.02 -1.16
C ARG A 408 -18.60 15.17 -0.19
N ASP A 409 -18.64 14.88 1.11
CA ASP A 409 -18.53 15.87 2.18
C ASP A 409 -17.21 15.64 2.95
N PRO A 410 -16.12 16.31 2.56
CA PRO A 410 -14.80 16.15 3.19
C PRO A 410 -14.77 16.52 4.68
N PHE A 411 -15.74 17.29 5.17
CA PHE A 411 -15.85 17.67 6.58
C PHE A 411 -16.54 16.58 7.43
N ASN A 412 -17.29 15.67 6.79
CA ASN A 412 -18.05 14.62 7.46
C ASN A 412 -17.91 13.27 6.72
N MET A 413 -16.68 12.77 6.62
CA MET A 413 -16.39 11.46 6.02
C MET A 413 -17.19 10.33 6.71
N ALA A 414 -17.79 9.44 5.91
CA ALA A 414 -18.60 8.34 6.42
C ALA A 414 -18.28 7.00 5.75
N GLU A 415 -18.19 5.91 6.52
CA GLU A 415 -18.11 4.56 5.95
C GLU A 415 -19.47 4.20 5.33
N VAL A 416 -19.46 3.82 4.05
CA VAL A 416 -20.67 3.44 3.31
C VAL A 416 -20.66 1.99 2.83
N ALA A 417 -19.49 1.35 2.86
CA ALA A 417 -19.34 -0.07 2.53
C ALA A 417 -18.05 -0.64 3.15
N TYR A 418 -18.02 -1.95 3.37
CA TYR A 418 -16.78 -2.68 3.65
C TYR A 418 -16.84 -4.10 3.10
N TYR A 419 -15.67 -4.69 2.89
CA TYR A 419 -15.53 -6.12 2.60
C TYR A 419 -14.32 -6.70 3.34
N ILE A 420 -14.55 -7.78 4.07
CA ILE A 420 -13.53 -8.55 4.80
C ILE A 420 -13.53 -9.97 4.23
N PRO A 421 -12.47 -10.39 3.52
CA PRO A 421 -12.39 -11.75 2.98
C PRO A 421 -12.43 -12.81 4.08
N ALA A 422 -12.99 -13.98 3.80
CA ALA A 422 -12.83 -15.14 4.66
C ALA A 422 -11.37 -15.59 4.72
N THR A 423 -10.91 -16.07 5.87
CA THR A 423 -9.61 -16.77 5.95
C THR A 423 -9.69 -18.10 5.19
N THR A 424 -8.55 -18.55 4.67
CA THR A 424 -8.41 -19.84 4.01
C THR A 424 -7.37 -20.71 4.72
N GLU A 425 -7.24 -21.97 4.32
CA GLU A 425 -6.15 -22.84 4.79
C GLU A 425 -4.75 -22.31 4.48
N ARG A 426 -4.64 -21.39 3.50
CA ARG A 426 -3.37 -20.72 3.18
C ARG A 426 -3.12 -19.49 4.04
N THR A 427 -4.13 -18.98 4.75
CA THR A 427 -3.98 -17.73 5.49
C THR A 427 -2.96 -17.89 6.61
N ALA A 428 -1.87 -17.14 6.52
CA ALA A 428 -0.73 -17.26 7.42
C ALA A 428 -1.06 -16.73 8.82
N GLU A 429 -0.52 -17.39 9.84
CA GLU A 429 -0.65 -16.96 11.24
C GLU A 429 0.01 -15.59 11.47
N ARG A 430 -0.57 -14.83 12.40
CA ARG A 430 -0.07 -13.53 12.87
C ARG A 430 0.11 -13.59 14.38
N CYS A 431 1.36 -13.48 14.79
CA CYS A 431 1.76 -13.61 16.18
C CYS A 431 1.99 -12.26 16.84
N ALA A 432 1.68 -12.15 18.12
CA ALA A 432 2.06 -11.04 18.98
C ALA A 432 2.48 -11.58 20.34
N THR A 433 3.48 -10.94 20.95
CA THR A 433 3.92 -11.25 22.30
C THR A 433 3.42 -10.17 23.24
N ILE A 434 2.53 -10.54 24.16
CA ILE A 434 1.94 -9.64 25.17
C ILE A 434 2.25 -10.24 26.54
N ASP A 435 2.83 -9.44 27.43
CA ASP A 435 3.26 -9.87 28.77
C ASP A 435 4.15 -11.14 28.76
N GLY A 436 5.00 -11.27 27.74
CA GLY A 436 5.90 -12.41 27.56
C GLY A 436 5.25 -13.67 26.99
N VAL A 437 3.97 -13.64 26.64
CA VAL A 437 3.24 -14.76 26.05
C VAL A 437 3.02 -14.51 24.55
N GLU A 438 3.60 -15.36 23.71
CA GLU A 438 3.34 -15.34 22.27
C GLU A 438 1.99 -16.02 21.98
N THR A 439 1.13 -15.32 21.24
CA THR A 439 -0.14 -15.85 20.75
C THR A 439 -0.23 -15.59 19.26
N CYS A 440 -0.52 -16.65 18.49
CA CYS A 440 -0.67 -16.60 17.04
C CYS A 440 -2.13 -16.85 16.64
N GLN A 441 -2.64 -16.03 15.72
CA GLN A 441 -4.01 -16.09 15.22
C GLN A 441 -4.01 -16.07 13.70
N VAL A 442 -4.93 -16.81 13.08
CA VAL A 442 -5.14 -16.78 11.63
C VAL A 442 -6.11 -15.65 11.34
N ALA A 443 -5.61 -14.58 10.73
CA ALA A 443 -6.41 -13.42 10.36
C ALA A 443 -5.95 -12.88 9.01
N ILE A 444 -6.91 -12.44 8.19
CA ILE A 444 -6.58 -11.73 6.96
C ILE A 444 -5.78 -10.46 7.29
N GLN A 445 -5.01 -10.00 6.32
CA GLN A 445 -4.26 -8.75 6.37
C GLN A 445 -4.37 -8.09 5.00
N THR A 446 -5.54 -7.52 4.68
CA THR A 446 -5.73 -6.78 3.43
C THR A 446 -4.72 -5.64 3.42
N ASN A 447 -3.71 -5.77 2.58
CA ASN A 447 -2.54 -4.93 2.63
C ASN A 447 -2.76 -3.72 1.72
N LYS A 448 -3.23 -3.91 0.50
CA LYS A 448 -3.58 -2.80 -0.39
C LYS A 448 -4.86 -3.07 -1.14
N VAL A 449 -5.54 -1.97 -1.46
CA VAL A 449 -6.71 -1.93 -2.32
C VAL A 449 -6.42 -1.17 -3.59
N GLU A 450 -7.13 -1.48 -4.66
CA GLU A 450 -7.13 -0.71 -5.90
C GLU A 450 -8.52 -0.77 -6.54
N VAL A 451 -8.84 0.16 -7.43
CA VAL A 451 -10.11 0.19 -8.16
C VAL A 451 -9.92 0.28 -9.66
N ASP A 452 -10.95 -0.06 -10.43
CA ASP A 452 -10.96 0.14 -11.89
C ASP A 452 -12.21 0.86 -12.41
N ASP A 453 -12.18 1.17 -13.71
CA ASP A 453 -13.23 1.85 -14.47
C ASP A 453 -14.54 1.04 -14.61
N ARG A 454 -14.56 -0.22 -14.17
CA ARG A 454 -15.78 -1.06 -14.13
C ARG A 454 -16.51 -0.94 -12.79
N GLY A 455 -16.00 -0.15 -11.85
CA GLY A 455 -16.56 -0.05 -10.50
C GLY A 455 -16.13 -1.19 -9.57
N LEU A 456 -15.07 -1.93 -9.92
CA LEU A 456 -14.58 -3.05 -9.11
C LEU A 456 -13.50 -2.60 -8.13
N ILE A 457 -13.43 -3.30 -7.00
CA ILE A 457 -12.45 -3.11 -5.93
C ILE A 457 -11.60 -4.39 -5.82
N TYR A 458 -10.29 -4.23 -5.83
CA TYR A 458 -9.30 -5.30 -5.72
C TYR A 458 -8.65 -5.26 -4.35
N LEU A 459 -8.61 -6.38 -3.63
CA LEU A 459 -7.96 -6.50 -2.32
C LEU A 459 -6.82 -7.50 -2.43
N ALA A 460 -5.59 -7.07 -2.16
CA ALA A 460 -4.42 -7.94 -2.06
C ALA A 460 -4.06 -8.18 -0.58
N ASP A 461 -3.96 -9.45 -0.21
CA ASP A 461 -3.73 -9.87 1.18
C ASP A 461 -2.28 -10.29 1.44
N ARG A 462 -1.64 -9.69 2.47
CA ARG A 462 -0.26 -10.06 2.85
C ARG A 462 -0.17 -11.33 3.68
N ALA A 463 -1.30 -11.86 4.15
CA ALA A 463 -1.38 -13.13 4.87
C ALA A 463 -1.76 -14.27 3.95
N ASP A 464 -1.39 -14.20 2.67
CA ASP A 464 -1.46 -15.28 1.70
C ASP A 464 -2.91 -15.72 1.35
N THR A 465 -3.92 -14.94 1.79
CA THR A 465 -5.33 -15.18 1.48
C THR A 465 -5.64 -14.95 -0.01
N GLY A 466 -4.82 -14.16 -0.70
CA GLY A 466 -4.86 -13.99 -2.15
C GLY A 466 -5.40 -12.64 -2.62
N LEU A 467 -5.91 -12.64 -3.86
CA LEU A 467 -6.57 -11.51 -4.51
C LEU A 467 -8.09 -11.70 -4.46
N HIS A 468 -8.82 -10.68 -4.03
CA HIS A 468 -10.29 -10.66 -4.04
C HIS A 468 -10.77 -9.49 -4.91
N ILE A 469 -11.79 -9.74 -5.73
CA ILE A 469 -12.42 -8.75 -6.61
C ILE A 469 -13.86 -8.60 -6.13
N VAL A 470 -14.22 -7.38 -5.77
CA VAL A 470 -15.47 -7.03 -5.09
C VAL A 470 -16.17 -5.93 -5.87
N GLU A 471 -17.50 -5.94 -5.86
CA GLU A 471 -18.31 -4.84 -6.36
C GLU A 471 -19.07 -4.17 -5.21
N LEU A 472 -19.42 -2.89 -5.38
CA LEU A 472 -20.35 -2.21 -4.50
C LEU A 472 -21.78 -2.69 -4.75
N THR A 473 -22.58 -2.74 -3.71
CA THR A 473 -24.02 -3.05 -3.77
C THR A 473 -24.83 -2.00 -3.00
N GLY A 474 -26.15 -2.03 -3.16
CA GLY A 474 -27.07 -1.20 -2.38
C GLY A 474 -26.80 0.32 -2.54
N PRO A 475 -26.95 1.12 -1.47
CA PRO A 475 -26.72 2.56 -1.51
C PRO A 475 -25.31 2.98 -1.94
N ALA A 476 -24.28 2.19 -1.61
CA ALA A 476 -22.91 2.51 -2.01
C ALA A 476 -22.73 2.43 -3.53
N ALA A 477 -23.35 1.44 -4.19
CA ALA A 477 -23.33 1.32 -5.65
C ALA A 477 -23.97 2.53 -6.34
N ALA A 478 -25.00 3.13 -5.73
CA ALA A 478 -25.66 4.31 -6.29
C ALA A 478 -24.75 5.55 -6.33
N ILE A 479 -23.80 5.67 -5.40
CA ILE A 479 -22.85 6.80 -5.35
C ILE A 479 -21.93 6.81 -6.59
N VAL A 480 -21.45 5.63 -6.99
CA VAL A 480 -20.56 5.48 -8.16
C VAL A 480 -21.32 5.35 -9.48
N SER A 481 -22.60 4.98 -9.43
CA SER A 481 -23.46 4.86 -10.64
C SER A 481 -24.13 6.17 -11.05
N ALA A 482 -24.16 7.17 -10.17
CA ALA A 482 -24.74 8.47 -10.48
C ALA A 482 -23.96 9.11 -11.65
N SER A 483 -24.58 9.24 -12.82
CA SER A 483 -24.00 10.01 -13.93
C SER A 483 -23.85 11.47 -13.51
N GLU A 484 -22.76 12.12 -13.90
CA GLU A 484 -22.67 13.59 -13.86
C GLU A 484 -23.56 14.24 -14.90
#